data_AF-A0A7S4EB69-F1
#
_entry.id   AF-A0A7S4EB69-F1
#
_cell.length_a   1.000
_cell.length_b   1.000
_cell.length_c   1.000
_cell.angle_alpha   90.00
_cell.angle_beta   90.00
_cell.angle_gamma   90.00
#
_symmetry.space_group_name_H-M   'P 1'
#
loop_
_entity.id
_entity.type
_entity.pdbx_description
1 polymer ?
#
loop_
_entity_poly.entity_id
_entity_poly.type
_entity_poly.pdbx_seq_one_letter_code
_entity_poly.pdbx_strand_id
1 'polypeptide(L)'
;KKSSPAAILRIYASGRSQQLPSCSFSHGPTRASALRGPRCSAMARHSYLLILGALLRAACAFELNLVAEVVGGAAAASWAFTTFQDSQRKQAVSAADAESKERLEERRQRAFIEPRETWRESELKQYDGTDYDGPILLGADGKVFNVWRGRHFYAPGGPYASMAGRDATRQLAKNRLDGDPDYEPDDGAPLNPAERASLALWVASFEGKYDVVGKLVDGD
;
A
#
# COMPACT_ATOMS: atom_id res chain seq x y z
N LYS A 1 -2.76 2.07 25.26
CA LYS A 1 -4.11 2.60 24.97
C LYS A 1 -3.96 4.02 24.43
N LYS A 2 -3.89 4.21 23.12
CA LYS A 2 -3.83 5.53 22.47
C LYS A 2 -5.17 5.75 21.76
N SER A 3 -5.86 6.81 22.13
CA SER A 3 -7.19 7.19 21.66
C SER A 3 -7.14 7.81 20.25
N SER A 4 -8.10 7.39 19.43
CA SER A 4 -8.31 7.75 18.03
C SER A 4 -8.79 9.21 17.84
N PRO A 5 -8.41 9.91 16.75
CA PRO A 5 -8.88 11.27 16.46
C PRO A 5 -10.12 11.22 15.56
N ALA A 6 -11.31 11.19 16.15
CA ALA A 6 -12.58 11.38 15.46
C ALA A 6 -13.45 12.36 16.26
N ALA A 7 -13.10 13.64 16.22
CA ALA A 7 -13.93 14.72 16.71
C ALA A 7 -13.43 16.04 16.11
N ILE A 8 -14.22 16.64 15.22
CA ILE A 8 -14.40 18.08 14.95
C ILE A 8 -14.98 18.15 13.53
N LEU A 9 -16.31 18.20 13.44
CA LEU A 9 -17.11 18.84 12.38
C LEU A 9 -18.60 18.51 12.62
N ARG A 10 -19.25 19.21 13.56
CA ARG A 10 -20.72 19.27 13.69
C ARG A 10 -21.17 20.51 14.45
N ILE A 11 -21.04 21.69 13.85
CA ILE A 11 -21.64 22.97 14.29
C ILE A 11 -21.66 23.83 13.00
N TYR A 12 -22.72 24.41 12.42
CA TYR A 12 -24.10 24.73 12.78
C TYR A 12 -24.86 24.98 11.46
N ALA A 13 -26.06 24.43 11.28
CA ALA A 13 -27.02 24.92 10.29
C ALA A 13 -28.42 24.85 10.91
N SER A 14 -28.77 25.86 11.70
CA SER A 14 -30.11 26.01 12.26
C SER A 14 -30.53 27.49 12.21
N GLY A 15 -31.39 27.78 11.22
CA GLY A 15 -32.55 28.67 11.31
C GLY A 15 -32.38 30.10 11.81
N ARG A 16 -32.77 31.05 10.96
CA ARG A 16 -33.93 31.91 11.30
C ARG A 16 -34.50 32.61 10.07
N SER A 17 -35.70 32.19 9.70
CA SER A 17 -36.67 33.02 8.96
C SER A 17 -37.03 34.20 9.86
N GLN A 18 -36.89 35.42 9.35
CA GLN A 18 -37.39 36.65 9.96
C GLN A 18 -38.22 37.36 8.90
N GLN A 19 -39.50 37.46 9.21
CA GLN A 19 -40.57 38.02 8.41
C GLN A 19 -41.22 39.10 9.25
N LEU A 20 -41.26 40.35 8.78
CA LEU A 20 -42.13 41.43 9.30
C LEU A 20 -42.15 42.57 8.24
N PRO A 21 -43.15 43.48 8.24
CA PRO A 21 -44.57 43.27 8.54
C PRO A 21 -45.49 43.93 7.48
N SER A 22 -46.72 43.44 7.43
CA SER A 22 -47.87 44.09 6.82
C SER A 22 -48.44 45.17 7.75
N CYS A 23 -48.76 46.35 7.22
CA CYS A 23 -49.70 47.30 7.83
C CYS A 23 -50.72 47.73 6.78
N SER A 24 -52.00 47.53 7.12
CA SER A 24 -53.20 47.90 6.35
C SER A 24 -54.00 48.94 7.14
N PHE A 25 -54.47 50.02 6.51
CA PHE A 25 -55.68 50.80 6.89
C PHE A 25 -55.96 51.89 5.81
N SER A 26 -57.03 51.86 4.98
CA SER A 26 -58.43 52.32 5.22
C SER A 26 -58.56 53.85 5.44
N HIS A 27 -59.43 54.69 4.84
CA HIS A 27 -60.58 54.67 3.89
C HIS A 27 -60.77 56.13 3.33
N GLY A 28 -61.57 56.35 2.26
CA GLY A 28 -61.68 57.57 1.41
C GLY A 28 -62.37 58.84 2.00
N PRO A 29 -63.07 59.74 1.24
CA PRO A 29 -63.41 59.75 -0.20
C PRO A 29 -63.28 61.13 -0.96
N THR A 30 -63.57 61.07 -2.27
CA THR A 30 -64.19 62.08 -3.18
C THR A 30 -63.44 63.26 -3.84
N ARG A 31 -63.67 63.29 -5.18
CA ARG A 31 -63.88 64.41 -6.13
C ARG A 31 -62.70 65.07 -6.87
N ALA A 32 -62.60 64.66 -8.14
CA ALA A 32 -62.55 65.47 -9.37
C ALA A 32 -61.63 66.71 -9.44
N SER A 33 -60.68 66.70 -10.38
CA SER A 33 -60.80 67.41 -11.67
C SER A 33 -59.44 67.59 -12.35
N ALA A 34 -59.49 67.52 -13.68
CA ALA A 34 -58.41 67.57 -14.65
C ALA A 34 -57.35 68.66 -14.45
N LEU A 35 -56.07 68.30 -14.55
CA LEU A 35 -55.02 69.17 -15.11
C LEU A 35 -54.07 68.37 -16.01
N ARG A 36 -53.90 68.90 -17.23
CA ARG A 36 -53.09 68.39 -18.33
C ARG A 36 -51.62 68.78 -18.16
N GLY A 37 -50.71 67.82 -18.39
CA GLY A 37 -49.31 68.03 -18.83
C GLY A 37 -48.38 68.74 -17.82
N PRO A 38 -47.04 68.61 -17.94
CA PRO A 38 -46.30 68.56 -19.19
C PRO A 38 -45.56 67.24 -19.41
N ARG A 39 -45.35 66.92 -20.69
CA ARG A 39 -44.48 65.84 -21.16
C ARG A 39 -43.05 66.14 -20.70
N CYS A 40 -42.57 65.44 -19.66
CA CYS A 40 -41.14 65.36 -19.38
C CYS A 40 -40.46 64.55 -20.49
N SER A 41 -39.51 65.19 -21.16
CA SER A 41 -38.70 64.67 -22.26
C SER A 41 -38.17 63.26 -21.98
N ALA A 42 -38.45 62.35 -22.92
CA ALA A 42 -37.96 60.97 -22.94
C ALA A 42 -36.42 60.86 -22.94
N MET A 43 -35.69 61.95 -23.22
CA MET A 43 -34.23 61.93 -23.32
C MET A 43 -33.52 61.73 -21.97
N ALA A 44 -34.04 62.27 -20.86
CA ALA A 44 -33.36 62.16 -19.56
C ALA A 44 -33.42 60.74 -18.96
N ARG A 45 -34.50 60.00 -19.22
CA ARG A 45 -34.65 58.59 -18.79
C ARG A 45 -33.76 57.66 -19.61
N HIS A 46 -33.53 57.98 -20.88
CA HIS A 46 -32.68 57.20 -21.77
C HIS A 46 -31.21 57.27 -21.33
N SER A 47 -30.71 58.48 -21.01
CA SER A 47 -29.33 58.64 -20.53
C SER A 47 -29.06 57.93 -19.20
N TYR A 48 -30.01 57.96 -18.26
CA TYR A 48 -29.86 57.28 -16.98
C TYR A 48 -29.87 55.75 -17.12
N LEU A 49 -30.71 55.20 -17.98
CA LEU A 49 -30.77 53.75 -18.25
C LEU A 49 -29.52 53.24 -18.97
N LEU A 50 -28.92 54.04 -19.86
CA LEU A 50 -27.66 53.68 -20.53
C LEU A 50 -26.48 53.65 -19.55
N ILE A 51 -26.38 54.64 -18.67
CA ILE A 51 -25.33 54.69 -17.63
C ILE A 51 -25.52 53.56 -16.63
N LEU A 52 -26.75 53.33 -16.16
CA LEU A 52 -27.05 52.22 -15.26
C LEU A 52 -26.76 50.85 -15.91
N GLY A 53 -27.09 50.67 -17.20
CA GLY A 53 -26.78 49.47 -17.95
C GLY A 53 -25.29 49.24 -18.18
N ALA A 54 -24.51 50.30 -18.38
CA ALA A 54 -23.05 50.23 -18.49
C ALA A 54 -22.40 49.87 -17.13
N LEU A 55 -22.88 50.47 -16.04
CA LEU A 55 -22.41 50.16 -14.68
C LEU A 55 -22.81 48.74 -14.24
N LEU A 56 -24.01 48.26 -14.59
CA LEU A 56 -24.43 46.88 -14.32
C LEU A 56 -23.58 45.87 -15.11
N ARG A 57 -23.26 46.16 -16.38
CA ARG A 57 -22.39 45.32 -17.21
C ARG A 57 -20.95 45.31 -16.70
N ALA A 58 -20.42 46.45 -16.25
CA ALA A 58 -19.08 46.54 -15.67
C ALA A 58 -18.99 45.78 -14.32
N ALA A 59 -19.99 45.91 -13.45
CA ALA A 59 -20.05 45.17 -12.19
C ALA A 59 -20.17 43.64 -12.41
N CYS A 60 -20.97 43.22 -13.40
CA CYS A 60 -21.10 41.80 -13.74
C CYS A 60 -19.82 41.23 -14.38
N ALA A 61 -19.12 42.00 -15.22
CA ALA A 61 -17.83 41.60 -15.80
C ALA A 61 -16.71 41.52 -14.76
N PHE A 62 -16.73 42.37 -13.73
CA PHE A 62 -15.79 42.34 -12.60
C PHE A 62 -15.98 41.09 -11.73
N GLU A 63 -17.24 40.76 -11.39
CA GLU A 63 -17.59 39.52 -10.67
C GLU A 63 -17.23 38.25 -11.47
N LEU A 64 -17.46 38.25 -12.79
CA LEU A 64 -17.13 37.08 -13.63
C LEU A 64 -15.62 36.83 -13.77
N ASN A 65 -14.79 37.87 -13.79
CA ASN A 65 -13.33 37.70 -13.82
C ASN A 65 -12.76 37.24 -12.47
N LEU A 66 -13.29 37.73 -11.34
CA LEU A 66 -12.86 37.30 -10.01
C LEU A 66 -13.15 35.81 -9.76
N VAL A 67 -14.30 35.31 -10.21
CA VAL A 67 -14.68 33.90 -10.07
C VAL A 67 -13.79 33.00 -10.95
N ALA A 68 -13.39 33.45 -12.15
CA ALA A 68 -12.50 32.68 -13.02
C ALA A 68 -11.09 32.51 -12.44
N GLU A 69 -10.52 33.56 -11.83
CA GLU A 69 -9.19 33.48 -11.19
C GLU A 69 -9.22 32.65 -9.91
N VAL A 70 -10.26 32.77 -9.09
CA VAL A 70 -10.40 32.00 -7.84
C VAL A 70 -10.65 30.52 -8.14
N VAL A 71 -11.52 30.19 -9.10
CA VAL A 71 -11.81 28.79 -9.48
C VAL A 71 -10.61 28.16 -10.22
N GLY A 72 -9.96 28.89 -11.12
CA GLY A 72 -8.75 28.44 -11.82
C GLY A 72 -7.55 28.26 -10.87
N GLY A 73 -7.37 29.20 -9.93
CA GLY A 73 -6.34 29.13 -8.90
C GLY A 73 -6.56 27.97 -7.92
N ALA A 74 -7.81 27.69 -7.54
CA ALA A 74 -8.14 26.54 -6.69
C ALA A 74 -7.86 25.19 -7.38
N ALA A 75 -8.16 25.07 -8.68
CA ALA A 75 -7.83 23.87 -9.46
C ALA A 75 -6.32 23.67 -9.59
N ALA A 76 -5.57 24.74 -9.87
CA ALA A 76 -4.10 24.71 -9.95
C ALA A 76 -3.47 24.37 -8.58
N ALA A 77 -3.96 24.95 -7.49
CA ALA A 77 -3.51 24.66 -6.13
C ALA A 77 -3.82 23.21 -5.71
N SER A 78 -5.01 22.70 -6.07
CA SER A 78 -5.37 21.29 -5.84
C SER A 78 -4.49 20.33 -6.64
N TRP A 79 -4.23 20.62 -7.92
CA TRP A 79 -3.29 19.84 -8.74
C TRP A 79 -1.85 19.90 -8.19
N ALA A 80 -1.37 21.07 -7.76
CA ALA A 80 -0.08 21.22 -7.10
C ALA A 80 0.00 20.47 -5.76
N PHE A 81 -1.05 20.52 -4.94
CA PHE A 81 -1.13 19.81 -3.66
C PHE A 81 -1.20 18.29 -3.84
N THR A 82 -1.96 17.81 -4.82
CA THR A 82 -2.06 16.37 -5.14
C THR A 82 -0.77 15.82 -5.73
N THR A 83 -0.10 16.53 -6.64
CA THR A 83 1.22 16.13 -7.14
C THR A 83 2.30 16.20 -6.06
N PHE A 84 2.23 17.19 -5.17
CA PHE A 84 3.07 17.25 -3.97
C PHE A 84 2.81 16.04 -3.06
N GLN A 85 1.55 15.72 -2.75
CA GLN A 85 1.19 14.53 -1.97
C GLN A 85 1.62 13.23 -2.66
N ASP A 86 1.47 13.11 -3.97
CA ASP A 86 1.91 11.95 -4.75
C ASP A 86 3.43 11.81 -4.73
N SER A 87 4.17 12.93 -4.85
CA SER A 87 5.62 12.96 -4.70
C SER A 87 6.05 12.51 -3.30
N GLN A 88 5.42 13.03 -2.24
CA GLN A 88 5.67 12.60 -0.86
C GLN A 88 5.35 11.11 -0.66
N ARG A 89 4.25 10.61 -1.23
CA ARG A 89 3.88 9.19 -1.18
C ARG A 89 4.91 8.31 -1.91
N LYS A 90 5.35 8.70 -3.11
CA LYS A 90 6.37 7.99 -3.88
C LYS A 90 7.70 7.97 -3.16
N GLN A 91 8.12 9.08 -2.55
CA GLN A 91 9.31 9.15 -1.70
C GLN A 91 9.18 8.18 -0.51
N ALA A 92 8.05 8.18 0.20
CA ALA A 92 7.82 7.28 1.33
C ALA A 92 7.84 5.79 0.93
N VAL A 93 7.20 5.41 -0.19
CA VAL A 93 7.25 4.02 -0.71
C VAL A 93 8.67 3.65 -1.11
N SER A 94 9.39 4.52 -1.82
CA SER A 94 10.78 4.26 -2.23
C SER A 94 11.74 4.13 -1.04
N ALA A 95 11.53 4.90 0.03
CA ALA A 95 12.31 4.80 1.26
C ALA A 95 12.03 3.49 1.99
N ALA A 96 10.76 3.07 2.08
CA ALA A 96 10.40 1.77 2.66
C ALA A 96 10.95 0.59 1.86
N ASP A 97 10.93 0.68 0.53
CA ASP A 97 11.55 -0.32 -0.36
C ASP A 97 13.08 -0.36 -0.20
N ALA A 98 13.72 0.80 -0.03
CA ALA A 98 15.16 0.90 0.21
C ALA A 98 15.56 0.26 1.55
N GLU A 99 14.85 0.59 2.64
CA GLU A 99 15.07 -0.03 3.95
C GLU A 99 14.88 -1.55 3.89
N SER A 100 13.84 -2.01 3.17
CA SER A 100 13.58 -3.43 3.00
C SER A 100 14.70 -4.15 2.23
N LYS A 101 15.26 -3.51 1.20
CA LYS A 101 16.40 -4.03 0.44
C LYS A 101 17.67 -4.08 1.26
N GLU A 102 17.96 -3.03 2.03
CA GLU A 102 19.12 -2.98 2.93
C GLU A 102 19.05 -4.11 3.95
N ARG A 103 17.91 -4.28 4.63
CA ARG A 103 17.69 -5.38 5.57
C ARG A 103 17.84 -6.76 4.93
N LEU A 104 17.41 -6.92 3.67
CA LEU A 104 17.57 -8.17 2.94
C LEU A 104 19.05 -8.45 2.61
N GLU A 105 19.80 -7.42 2.23
CA GLU A 105 21.23 -7.55 1.94
C GLU A 105 22.05 -7.84 3.20
N GLU A 106 21.74 -7.20 4.33
CA GLU A 106 22.35 -7.54 5.63
C GLU A 106 22.09 -9.00 6.03
N ARG A 107 20.87 -9.49 5.80
CA ARG A 107 20.52 -10.90 6.03
C ARG A 107 21.29 -11.82 5.09
N ARG A 108 21.40 -11.45 3.81
CA ARG A 108 22.20 -12.19 2.83
C ARG A 108 23.65 -12.29 3.25
N GLN A 109 24.22 -11.19 3.74
CA GLN A 109 25.61 -11.16 4.23
C GLN A 109 25.79 -12.06 5.45
N ARG A 110 24.86 -12.05 6.41
CA ARG A 110 24.93 -12.90 7.61
C ARG A 110 24.65 -14.37 7.34
N ALA A 111 23.79 -14.66 6.36
CA ALA A 111 23.47 -16.01 5.92
C ALA A 111 24.44 -16.55 4.86
N PHE A 112 25.48 -15.79 4.50
CA PHE A 112 26.49 -16.25 3.56
C PHE A 112 27.34 -17.35 4.21
N ILE A 113 27.45 -18.48 3.51
CA ILE A 113 28.35 -19.57 3.84
C ILE A 113 29.30 -19.75 2.66
N GLU A 114 30.59 -19.83 2.96
CA GLU A 114 31.58 -20.21 1.96
C GLU A 114 31.33 -21.64 1.48
N PRO A 115 31.19 -21.87 0.17
CA PRO A 115 31.04 -23.21 -0.38
C PRO A 115 32.24 -24.07 0.02
N ARG A 116 31.95 -25.28 0.54
CA ARG A 116 32.93 -26.29 0.90
C ARG A 116 32.81 -27.48 -0.03
N GLU A 117 33.89 -28.25 -0.18
CA GLU A 117 33.86 -29.45 -1.00
C GLU A 117 32.96 -30.54 -0.40
N THR A 118 33.08 -30.75 0.90
CA THR A 118 32.37 -31.80 1.65
C THR A 118 31.79 -31.27 2.95
N TRP A 119 30.62 -31.78 3.32
CA TRP A 119 29.94 -31.53 4.57
C TRP A 119 29.57 -32.84 5.26
N ARG A 120 29.65 -32.88 6.58
CA ARG A 120 29.15 -34.00 7.40
C ARG A 120 27.79 -33.70 7.98
N GLU A 121 26.96 -34.72 8.16
CA GLU A 121 25.63 -34.56 8.76
C GLU A 121 25.69 -33.93 10.17
N SER A 122 26.69 -34.28 10.97
CA SER A 122 26.90 -33.69 12.29
C SER A 122 27.16 -32.17 12.25
N GLU A 123 27.80 -31.67 11.19
CA GLU A 123 28.04 -30.24 10.98
C GLU A 123 26.80 -29.52 10.45
N LEU A 124 25.87 -30.21 9.79
CA LEU A 124 24.63 -29.61 9.32
C LEU A 124 23.71 -29.25 10.50
N LYS A 125 23.74 -30.02 11.59
CA LYS A 125 22.84 -29.86 12.75
C LYS A 125 22.94 -28.48 13.42
N GLN A 126 24.09 -27.81 13.30
CA GLN A 126 24.25 -26.44 13.84
C GLN A 126 23.53 -25.37 12.99
N TYR A 127 23.08 -25.72 11.78
CA TYR A 127 22.44 -24.83 10.82
C TYR A 127 20.95 -25.18 10.61
N ASP A 128 20.25 -25.46 11.71
CA ASP A 128 18.81 -25.74 11.77
C ASP A 128 17.92 -24.49 11.61
N GLY A 129 18.53 -23.30 11.57
CA GLY A 129 17.82 -22.02 11.47
C GLY A 129 17.29 -21.48 12.79
N THR A 130 17.69 -22.05 13.93
CA THR A 130 17.44 -21.49 15.27
C THR A 130 18.02 -20.08 15.40
N ASP A 131 19.20 -19.84 14.83
CA ASP A 131 19.75 -18.50 14.70
C ASP A 131 18.92 -17.70 13.70
N TYR A 132 18.21 -16.66 14.16
CA TYR A 132 17.22 -15.92 13.36
C TYR A 132 17.80 -15.28 12.08
N ASP A 133 19.08 -14.91 12.10
CA ASP A 133 19.74 -14.28 10.96
C ASP A 133 20.91 -15.11 10.40
N GLY A 134 21.08 -16.33 10.90
CA GLY A 134 22.09 -17.25 10.44
C GLY A 134 21.73 -17.92 9.10
N PRO A 135 22.69 -18.65 8.52
CA PRO A 135 22.42 -19.55 7.41
C PRO A 135 21.57 -20.75 7.84
N ILE A 136 20.87 -21.35 6.89
CA ILE A 136 20.10 -22.58 7.10
C ILE A 136 20.55 -23.56 6.03
N LEU A 137 21.08 -24.72 6.46
CA LEU A 137 21.56 -25.74 5.53
C LEU A 137 20.58 -26.90 5.46
N LEU A 138 20.48 -27.50 4.27
CA LEU A 138 19.66 -28.67 4.02
C LEU A 138 20.39 -29.62 3.07
N GLY A 139 20.48 -30.89 3.45
CA GLY A 139 21.01 -31.94 2.60
C GLY A 139 19.92 -32.54 1.70
N ALA A 140 20.20 -32.73 0.42
CA ALA A 140 19.34 -33.50 -0.48
C ALA A 140 20.16 -34.12 -1.62
N ASP A 141 20.00 -35.43 -1.85
CA ASP A 141 20.64 -36.22 -2.91
C ASP A 141 22.18 -36.04 -2.94
N GLY A 142 22.81 -36.07 -1.77
CA GLY A 142 24.26 -35.89 -1.62
C GLY A 142 24.74 -34.45 -1.87
N LYS A 143 23.85 -33.47 -1.98
CA LYS A 143 24.17 -32.03 -2.12
C LYS A 143 23.70 -31.27 -0.88
N VAL A 144 24.41 -30.20 -0.54
CA VAL A 144 24.01 -29.30 0.55
C VAL A 144 23.59 -27.95 -0.04
N PHE A 145 22.39 -27.51 0.32
CA PHE A 145 21.78 -26.27 -0.14
C PHE A 145 21.68 -25.27 1.00
N ASN A 146 21.97 -24.00 0.72
CA ASN A 146 21.71 -22.91 1.66
C ASN A 146 20.31 -22.32 1.42
N VAL A 147 19.38 -22.68 2.29
CA VAL A 147 17.95 -22.37 2.17
C VAL A 147 17.51 -21.13 2.95
N TRP A 148 18.46 -20.24 3.30
CA TRP A 148 18.18 -19.03 4.09
C TRP A 148 17.09 -18.12 3.52
N ARG A 149 16.96 -18.05 2.17
CA ARG A 149 15.89 -17.27 1.50
C ARG A 149 14.48 -17.76 1.85
N GLY A 150 14.36 -19.05 2.17
CA GLY A 150 13.12 -19.72 2.56
C GLY A 150 12.91 -19.81 4.07
N ARG A 151 13.54 -18.94 4.88
CA ARG A 151 13.53 -19.03 6.35
C ARG A 151 12.15 -19.25 6.97
N HIS A 152 11.10 -18.63 6.46
CA HIS A 152 9.72 -18.81 6.97
C HIS A 152 9.18 -20.25 6.82
N PHE A 153 9.79 -21.06 5.95
CA PHE A 153 9.44 -22.47 5.80
C PHE A 153 10.33 -23.41 6.62
N TYR A 154 11.64 -23.13 6.65
CA TYR A 154 12.65 -24.02 7.22
C TYR A 154 13.06 -23.67 8.66
N ALA A 155 12.81 -22.44 9.13
CA ALA A 155 13.09 -22.07 10.51
C ALA A 155 12.18 -22.84 11.48
N PRO A 156 12.59 -22.95 12.76
CA PRO A 156 11.75 -23.53 13.80
C PRO A 156 10.32 -22.96 13.80
N GLY A 157 9.33 -23.84 13.77
CA GLY A 157 7.90 -23.50 13.67
C GLY A 157 7.36 -23.37 12.23
N GLY A 158 8.22 -23.47 11.22
CA GLY A 158 7.82 -23.59 9.82
C GLY A 158 7.40 -25.04 9.46
N PRO A 159 6.64 -25.23 8.37
CA PRO A 159 6.17 -26.54 7.93
C PRO A 159 7.28 -27.50 7.49
N TYR A 160 8.47 -26.98 7.16
CA TYR A 160 9.63 -27.77 6.70
C TYR A 160 10.80 -27.71 7.70
N ALA A 161 10.52 -27.38 8.97
CA ALA A 161 11.53 -27.26 10.01
C ALA A 161 12.26 -28.58 10.30
N SER A 162 11.61 -29.73 10.11
CA SER A 162 12.24 -31.06 10.29
C SER A 162 13.47 -31.29 9.41
N MET A 163 13.45 -30.70 8.22
CA MET A 163 14.47 -30.87 7.18
C MET A 163 15.68 -29.97 7.38
N ALA A 164 15.55 -28.91 8.17
CA ALA A 164 16.65 -27.98 8.41
C ALA A 164 17.76 -28.64 9.23
N GLY A 165 19.01 -28.44 8.81
CA GLY A 165 20.20 -28.95 9.47
C GLY A 165 20.38 -30.47 9.40
N ARG A 166 19.71 -31.16 8.48
CA ARG A 166 19.76 -32.63 8.32
C ARG A 166 19.74 -33.04 6.85
N ASP A 167 19.94 -34.33 6.60
CA ASP A 167 19.64 -34.91 5.30
C ASP A 167 18.12 -35.07 5.12
N ALA A 168 17.56 -34.33 4.16
CA ALA A 168 16.15 -34.34 3.80
C ALA A 168 15.86 -35.26 2.60
N THR A 169 16.87 -35.96 2.05
CA THR A 169 16.73 -36.81 0.85
C THR A 169 15.51 -37.72 0.92
N ARG A 170 15.32 -38.44 2.03
CA ARG A 170 14.18 -39.36 2.18
C ARG A 170 12.86 -38.67 2.44
N GLN A 171 12.86 -37.59 3.22
CA GLN A 171 11.66 -36.80 3.48
C GLN A 171 11.10 -36.24 2.17
N LEU A 172 11.98 -35.77 1.29
CA LEU A 172 11.64 -35.27 -0.05
C LEU A 172 11.23 -36.40 -1.00
N ALA A 173 11.95 -37.53 -0.98
CA ALA A 173 11.64 -38.69 -1.83
C ALA A 173 10.25 -39.29 -1.53
N LYS A 174 9.90 -39.40 -0.24
CA LYS A 174 8.61 -39.91 0.24
C LYS A 174 7.53 -38.81 0.33
N ASN A 175 7.86 -37.55 0.09
CA ASN A 175 6.96 -36.39 0.29
C ASN A 175 6.31 -36.37 1.69
N ARG A 176 7.11 -36.59 2.73
CA ARG A 176 6.66 -36.61 4.14
C ARG A 176 7.21 -35.40 4.88
N LEU A 177 6.36 -34.77 5.67
CA LEU A 177 6.67 -33.56 6.45
C LEU A 177 6.51 -33.83 7.95
N ASP A 178 7.03 -32.92 8.77
CA ASP A 178 6.91 -33.03 10.23
C ASP A 178 5.44 -33.03 10.68
N GLY A 179 5.10 -33.94 11.61
CA GLY A 179 3.73 -34.12 12.11
C GLY A 179 2.85 -35.09 11.31
N ASP A 180 3.40 -35.75 10.28
CA ASP A 180 2.74 -36.89 9.64
C ASP A 180 2.71 -38.09 10.61
N PRO A 181 1.53 -38.67 10.93
CA PRO A 181 1.42 -39.84 11.80
C PRO A 181 2.19 -41.07 11.29
N ASP A 182 2.51 -41.10 9.99
CA ASP A 182 3.26 -42.17 9.33
C ASP A 182 4.74 -41.80 9.12
N TYR A 183 5.28 -40.82 9.87
CA TYR A 183 6.70 -40.50 9.83
C TYR A 183 7.53 -41.66 10.40
N GLU A 184 8.16 -42.43 9.50
CA GLU A 184 9.14 -43.43 9.87
C GLU A 184 10.57 -42.85 9.82
N PRO A 185 11.40 -43.10 10.84
CA PRO A 185 12.82 -42.82 10.79
C PRO A 185 13.49 -43.48 9.58
N ASP A 186 14.61 -42.92 9.15
CA ASP A 186 15.41 -43.50 8.06
C ASP A 186 15.80 -44.96 8.37
N ASP A 187 15.30 -45.88 7.56
CA ASP A 187 15.52 -47.33 7.61
C ASP A 187 16.70 -47.80 6.75
N GLY A 188 17.38 -46.90 6.05
CA GLY A 188 18.48 -47.20 5.14
C GLY A 188 18.03 -47.90 3.85
N ALA A 189 16.72 -48.11 3.64
CA ALA A 189 16.22 -48.90 2.52
C ALA A 189 16.47 -48.22 1.17
N PRO A 190 16.65 -48.98 0.06
CA PRO A 190 16.78 -48.38 -1.25
C PRO A 190 15.46 -47.72 -1.69
N LEU A 191 15.54 -46.48 -2.19
CA LEU A 191 14.38 -45.75 -2.72
C LEU A 191 13.78 -46.46 -3.93
N ASN A 192 12.46 -46.47 -4.06
CA ASN A 192 11.74 -46.95 -5.24
C ASN A 192 11.98 -46.00 -6.44
N PRO A 193 12.00 -46.48 -7.71
CA PRO A 193 11.95 -45.63 -8.90
C PRO A 193 11.03 -44.39 -8.82
N ALA A 194 9.81 -44.53 -8.26
CA ALA A 194 8.87 -43.41 -8.13
C ALA A 194 9.33 -42.35 -7.11
N GLU A 195 9.91 -42.78 -5.99
CA GLU A 195 10.46 -41.91 -4.95
C GLU A 195 11.70 -41.17 -5.48
N ARG A 196 12.55 -41.87 -6.25
CA ARG A 196 13.71 -41.25 -6.93
C ARG A 196 13.30 -40.18 -7.94
N ALA A 197 12.24 -40.41 -8.70
CA ALA A 197 11.71 -39.41 -9.62
C ALA A 197 11.20 -38.17 -8.88
N SER A 198 10.53 -38.38 -7.73
CA SER A 198 10.06 -37.30 -6.86
C SER A 198 11.23 -36.50 -6.26
N LEU A 199 12.26 -37.19 -5.76
CA LEU A 199 13.49 -36.59 -5.26
C LEU A 199 14.19 -35.73 -6.33
N ALA A 200 14.33 -36.25 -7.55
CA ALA A 200 14.98 -35.53 -8.64
C ALA A 200 14.24 -34.20 -8.97
N LEU A 201 12.91 -34.20 -8.91
CA LEU A 201 12.11 -32.99 -9.10
C LEU A 201 12.35 -31.94 -8.00
N TRP A 202 12.45 -32.39 -6.75
CA TRP A 202 12.78 -31.53 -5.61
C TRP A 202 14.19 -30.93 -5.75
N VAL A 203 15.19 -31.76 -6.07
CA VAL A 203 16.57 -31.33 -6.26
C VAL A 203 16.67 -30.29 -7.37
N ALA A 204 16.04 -30.54 -8.54
CA ALA A 204 16.01 -29.56 -9.63
C ALA A 204 15.34 -28.24 -9.22
N SER A 205 14.29 -28.31 -8.39
CA SER A 205 13.62 -27.13 -7.85
C SER A 205 14.51 -26.34 -6.88
N PHE A 206 15.36 -27.02 -6.11
CA PHE A 206 16.31 -26.39 -5.20
C PHE A 206 17.50 -25.78 -5.92
N GLU A 207 18.06 -26.45 -6.94
CA GLU A 207 19.13 -25.91 -7.77
C GLU A 207 18.73 -24.60 -8.48
N GLY A 208 17.45 -24.44 -8.83
CA GLY A 208 16.95 -23.19 -9.41
C GLY A 208 16.71 -22.05 -8.39
N LYS A 209 16.60 -22.36 -7.09
CA LYS A 209 16.16 -21.40 -6.04
C LYS A 209 17.26 -21.05 -5.04
N TYR A 210 18.14 -21.99 -4.74
CA TYR A 210 19.08 -21.94 -3.63
C TYR A 210 20.50 -22.24 -4.11
N ASP A 211 21.47 -21.70 -3.37
CA ASP A 211 22.88 -21.90 -3.67
C ASP A 211 23.35 -23.25 -3.12
N VAL A 212 24.07 -24.01 -3.94
CA VAL A 212 24.73 -25.26 -3.52
C VAL A 212 26.03 -24.90 -2.81
N VAL A 213 26.16 -25.30 -1.55
CA VAL A 213 27.32 -24.99 -0.71
C VAL A 213 28.28 -26.17 -0.54
N GLY A 214 28.00 -27.32 -1.16
CA GLY A 214 28.90 -28.46 -1.17
C GLY A 214 28.20 -29.80 -1.37
N LYS A 215 28.94 -30.88 -1.15
CA LYS A 215 28.41 -32.25 -1.16
C LYS A 215 28.27 -32.80 0.26
N LEU A 216 27.18 -33.50 0.52
CA LEU A 216 26.98 -34.23 1.76
C LEU A 216 27.70 -35.57 1.67
N VAL A 217 28.48 -35.91 2.68
CA VAL A 217 29.17 -37.20 2.79
C VAL A 217 28.52 -38.01 3.89
N ASP A 218 28.10 -39.23 3.54
CA ASP A 218 27.59 -40.23 4.48
C ASP A 218 28.77 -40.80 5.28
N GLY A 219 29.19 -40.12 6.36
CA GLY A 219 30.28 -40.59 7.20
C GLY A 219 30.45 -39.80 8.49
N ASP A 220 30.49 -40.52 9.61
CA ASP A 220 31.11 -40.07 10.87
C ASP A 220 32.64 -40.29 10.83
#